data_AF-A0A7V0IUZ5-F1
#
_entry.id   AF-A0A7V0IUZ5-F1
#
_cell.length_a   1.000
_cell.length_b   1.000
_cell.length_c   1.000
_cell.angle_alpha   90.00
_cell.angle_beta   90.00
_cell.angle_gamma   90.00
#
_symmetry.space_group_name_H-M   'P 1'
#
loop_
_entity.id
_entity.type
_entity.pdbx_description
1 polymer ?
#
loop_
_entity_poly.entity_id
_entity_poly.type
_entity_poly.pdbx_seq_one_letter_code
_entity_poly.pdbx_strand_id
1 'polypeptide(L)'
;MPLPTSPFQFTQVKYDVRAAPNYHIEFDKHYYSVPHEIARECVDVYQINNILKIYHDGNHVCCHKKEPPNYRYTTKDEHMPSNHKFVKGWVSPLVHCPGPQNRRCYSRAGKLWLCRTGNIRNRGSGLQWGY
;
A
#
# COMPACT_ATOMS: atom_id res chain seq x y z
N MET A 1 17.32 47.32 -13.67
CA MET A 1 16.14 46.45 -13.83
C MET A 1 15.85 45.79 -12.49
N PRO A 2 14.62 45.83 -11.98
CA PRO A 2 14.26 45.14 -10.74
C PRO A 2 14.17 43.62 -10.95
N LEU A 3 14.49 42.84 -9.91
CA LEU A 3 14.33 41.39 -9.90
C LEU A 3 12.84 41.01 -9.78
N PRO A 4 12.39 39.91 -10.44
CA PRO A 4 11.02 39.44 -10.32
C PRO A 4 10.71 39.04 -8.88
N THR A 5 9.52 39.41 -8.39
CA THR A 5 9.07 39.17 -7.01
C THR A 5 8.77 37.68 -6.73
N SER A 6 8.54 36.88 -7.78
CA SER A 6 8.23 35.46 -7.64
C SER A 6 9.50 34.63 -7.45
N PRO A 7 9.55 33.71 -6.47
CA PRO A 7 10.68 32.81 -6.31
C PRO A 7 10.80 31.87 -7.53
N PHE A 8 12.04 31.50 -7.85
CA PHE A 8 12.32 30.53 -8.91
C PHE A 8 11.70 29.16 -8.55
N GLN A 9 10.87 28.63 -9.44
CA GLN A 9 10.25 27.31 -9.28
C GLN A 9 11.04 26.27 -10.06
N PHE A 10 11.63 25.32 -9.35
CA PHE A 10 12.33 24.22 -10.00
C PHE A 10 11.30 23.23 -10.56
N THR A 11 11.34 23.06 -11.89
CA THR A 11 10.50 22.12 -12.61
C THR A 11 11.37 21.10 -13.32
N GLN A 12 11.24 19.83 -12.95
CA GLN A 12 11.89 18.72 -13.63
C GLN A 12 10.82 17.93 -14.36
N VAL A 13 11.06 17.62 -15.64
CA VAL A 13 10.12 16.86 -16.46
C VAL A 13 10.80 15.59 -16.94
N LYS A 14 10.07 14.48 -16.88
CA LYS A 14 10.48 13.17 -17.38
C LYS A 14 9.37 12.66 -18.28
N TYR A 15 9.64 12.63 -19.58
CA TYR A 15 8.71 12.18 -20.60
C TYR A 15 8.80 10.67 -20.78
N ASP A 16 7.74 10.05 -21.31
CA ASP A 16 7.69 8.63 -21.69
C ASP A 16 8.08 7.65 -20.57
N VAL A 17 7.63 7.93 -19.34
CA VAL A 17 7.82 7.02 -18.21
C VAL A 17 6.82 5.88 -18.30
N ARG A 18 7.29 4.67 -18.52
CA ARG A 18 6.43 3.49 -18.62
C ARG A 18 5.90 3.06 -17.25
N ALA A 19 4.58 2.96 -17.12
CA ALA A 19 3.94 2.36 -15.96
C ALA A 19 4.15 0.84 -15.96
N ALA A 20 4.65 0.31 -14.86
CA ALA A 20 4.83 -1.12 -14.69
C ALA A 20 3.46 -1.84 -14.58
N PRO A 21 3.39 -3.16 -14.84
CA PRO A 21 2.12 -3.92 -14.80
C PRO A 21 1.43 -3.91 -13.43
N ASN A 22 2.18 -3.62 -12.38
CA ASN A 22 1.68 -3.39 -11.03
C ASN A 22 1.24 -1.94 -10.80
N TYR A 23 0.91 -1.17 -11.86
CA TYR A 23 0.44 0.22 -11.82
C TYR A 23 1.36 1.19 -11.07
N HIS A 24 2.68 0.93 -11.05
CA HIS A 24 3.66 1.84 -10.44
C HIS A 24 4.59 2.43 -11.50
N ILE A 25 4.93 3.70 -11.32
CA ILE A 25 5.98 4.39 -12.08
C ILE A 25 7.17 4.65 -11.17
N GLU A 26 8.38 4.60 -11.72
CA GLU A 26 9.59 4.95 -11.00
C GLU A 26 9.97 6.41 -11.28
N PHE A 27 10.06 7.21 -10.22
CA PHE A 27 10.59 8.56 -10.28
C PHE A 27 11.50 8.83 -9.09
N ASP A 28 12.72 9.27 -9.36
CA ASP A 28 13.74 9.58 -8.34
C ASP A 28 13.92 8.44 -7.32
N LYS A 29 14.08 7.19 -7.80
CA LYS A 29 14.24 5.99 -6.96
C LYS A 29 13.09 5.77 -5.97
N HIS A 30 11.89 6.22 -6.31
CA HIS A 30 10.66 6.01 -5.55
C HIS A 30 9.56 5.55 -6.50
N TYR A 31 8.67 4.68 -6.01
CA TYR A 31 7.60 4.12 -6.82
C TYR A 31 6.28 4.79 -6.49
N TYR A 32 5.67 5.46 -7.47
CA TYR A 32 4.38 6.12 -7.31
C TYR A 32 3.30 5.33 -8.04
N SER A 33 2.18 5.09 -7.36
CA SER A 33 1.02 4.45 -8.00
C SER A 33 0.38 5.35 -9.05
N VAL A 34 -0.17 4.75 -10.09
CA VAL A 34 -1.05 5.40 -11.07
C VAL A 34 -2.40 4.66 -11.11
N PRO A 35 -3.49 5.30 -11.58
CA PRO A 35 -4.74 4.60 -11.81
C PRO A 35 -4.53 3.37 -12.68
N HIS A 36 -5.18 2.26 -12.33
CA HIS A 36 -5.03 0.99 -13.04
C HIS A 36 -5.40 1.06 -14.53
N GLU A 37 -6.22 2.03 -14.93
CA GLU A 37 -6.66 2.28 -16.32
C GLU A 37 -5.48 2.60 -17.25
N ILE A 38 -4.42 3.22 -16.70
CA ILE A 38 -3.21 3.61 -17.44
C ILE A 38 -2.01 2.70 -17.10
N ALA A 39 -2.26 1.53 -16.49
CA ALA A 39 -1.21 0.55 -16.25
C ALA A 39 -0.69 0.02 -17.60
N ARG A 40 0.64 -0.09 -17.74
CA ARG A 40 1.37 -0.48 -18.98
C ARG A 40 1.47 0.60 -20.06
N GLU A 41 0.82 1.75 -19.88
CA GLU A 41 0.95 2.90 -20.75
C GLU A 41 2.17 3.76 -20.40
N CYS A 42 2.54 4.66 -21.32
CA CYS A 42 3.57 5.68 -21.09
C CYS A 42 2.92 6.95 -20.52
N VAL A 43 3.57 7.55 -19.52
CA VAL A 43 3.10 8.78 -18.89
C VAL A 43 4.20 9.82 -18.77
N ASP A 44 3.81 11.08 -18.75
CA ASP A 44 4.69 12.20 -18.53
C ASP A 44 4.63 12.64 -17.08
N VAL A 45 5.80 12.81 -16.46
CA VAL A 45 5.93 13.16 -15.05
C VAL A 45 6.56 14.52 -14.92
N TYR A 46 5.81 15.45 -14.33
CA TYR A 46 6.23 16.82 -14.05
C TYR A 46 6.42 16.96 -12.55
N GLN A 47 7.65 17.12 -12.10
CA GLN A 47 7.96 17.53 -10.74
C GLN A 47 7.99 19.04 -10.68
N ILE A 48 7.07 19.63 -9.91
CA ILE A 48 7.05 21.06 -9.59
C ILE A 48 7.29 21.18 -8.09
N ASN A 49 8.44 21.72 -7.69
CA ASN A 49 8.87 21.79 -6.29
C ASN A 49 8.85 20.39 -5.62
N ASN A 50 7.90 20.14 -4.71
CA ASN A 50 7.71 18.86 -4.00
C ASN A 50 6.44 18.13 -4.44
N ILE A 51 5.91 18.44 -5.61
CA ILE A 51 4.70 17.81 -6.14
C ILE A 51 5.05 17.17 -7.48
N LEU A 52 4.80 15.87 -7.59
CA LEU A 52 4.75 15.17 -8.87
C LEU A 52 3.35 15.31 -9.46
N LYS A 53 3.26 15.71 -10.71
CA LYS A 53 2.05 15.66 -11.53
C LYS A 53 2.28 14.66 -12.64
N ILE A 54 1.33 13.77 -12.84
CA ILE A 54 1.40 12.69 -13.83
C ILE A 54 0.35 12.98 -14.89
N TYR A 55 0.77 13.00 -16.14
CA TYR A 55 -0.07 13.22 -17.30
C TYR A 55 -0.04 12.01 -18.21
N HIS A 56 -1.18 11.70 -18.81
CA HIS A 56 -1.32 10.68 -19.83
C HIS A 56 -2.02 11.31 -21.02
N ASP A 57 -1.40 11.26 -22.20
CA ASP A 57 -1.95 11.85 -23.43
C ASP A 57 -2.42 13.31 -23.25
N GLY A 58 -1.58 14.12 -22.58
CA GLY A 58 -1.88 15.54 -22.28
C GLY A 58 -2.90 15.80 -21.17
N ASN A 59 -3.55 14.77 -20.63
CA ASN A 59 -4.53 14.90 -19.55
C ASN A 59 -3.90 14.68 -18.17
N HIS A 60 -4.22 15.53 -17.21
CA HIS A 60 -3.76 15.36 -15.82
C HIS A 60 -4.49 14.18 -15.17
N VAL A 61 -3.75 13.14 -14.83
CA VAL A 61 -4.32 11.91 -14.25
C VAL A 61 -4.27 11.95 -12.74
N CYS A 62 -3.09 12.19 -12.16
CA CYS A 62 -2.92 12.20 -10.72
C CYS A 62 -1.73 13.03 -10.28
N CYS A 63 -1.71 13.37 -9.00
CA CYS A 63 -0.62 14.08 -8.36
C CYS A 63 -0.09 13.30 -7.16
N HIS A 64 1.18 13.43 -6.83
CA HIS A 64 1.78 12.88 -5.61
C HIS A 64 2.67 13.90 -4.94
N LYS A 65 2.85 13.77 -3.63
CA LYS A 65 3.92 14.49 -2.95
C LYS A 65 5.23 13.77 -3.27
N LYS A 66 6.29 14.53 -3.56
CA LYS A 66 7.64 13.99 -3.71
C LYS A 66 8.08 13.45 -2.35
N GLU A 67 8.35 12.16 -2.32
CA GLU A 67 8.98 11.46 -1.20
C GLU A 67 10.48 11.30 -1.47
N PRO A 68 11.30 11.14 -0.41
CA PRO A 68 12.74 10.91 -0.58
C PRO A 68 13.02 9.59 -1.31
N PRO A 69 14.18 9.49 -2.00
CA PRO A 69 14.60 8.30 -2.75
C PRO A 69 14.90 7.14 -1.82
N ASN A 70 13.89 6.36 -1.46
CA ASN A 70 13.97 5.27 -0.47
C ASN A 70 13.54 3.91 -1.05
N TYR A 71 13.30 3.82 -2.36
CA TYR A 71 12.80 2.64 -3.06
C TYR A 71 11.48 2.08 -2.48
N ARG A 72 10.70 2.91 -1.79
CA ARG A 72 9.37 2.54 -1.30
C ARG A 72 8.28 2.84 -2.31
N TYR A 73 7.10 2.32 -2.01
CA TYR A 73 5.87 2.50 -2.77
C TYR A 73 4.97 3.52 -2.09
N THR A 74 4.55 4.54 -2.84
CA THR A 74 3.48 5.45 -2.46
C THR A 74 2.22 5.08 -3.25
N THR A 75 1.36 4.34 -2.58
CA THR A 75 0.07 3.92 -3.12
C THR A 75 -1.04 4.85 -2.62
N LYS A 76 -1.78 5.45 -3.55
CA LYS A 76 -3.02 6.18 -3.22
C LYS A 76 -4.21 5.23 -3.31
N ASP A 77 -5.09 5.29 -2.32
CA ASP A 77 -6.34 4.53 -2.28
C ASP A 77 -7.24 4.79 -3.51
N GLU A 78 -7.18 6.01 -4.05
CA GLU A 78 -7.91 6.42 -5.27
C GLU A 78 -7.50 5.64 -6.52
N HIS A 79 -6.30 5.04 -6.53
CA HIS A 79 -5.79 4.27 -7.67
C HIS A 79 -6.16 2.79 -7.60
N MET A 80 -6.72 2.32 -6.47
CA MET A 80 -7.14 0.93 -6.35
C MET A 80 -8.35 0.66 -7.24
N PRO A 81 -8.34 -0.39 -8.09
CA PRO A 81 -9.51 -0.79 -8.84
C PRO A 81 -10.65 -1.13 -7.87
N SER A 82 -11.88 -0.81 -8.26
CA SER A 82 -13.09 -1.02 -7.45
C SER A 82 -13.23 -2.45 -6.93
N ASN A 83 -12.69 -3.43 -7.67
CA ASN A 83 -12.71 -4.85 -7.30
C ASN A 83 -11.78 -5.22 -6.13
N HIS A 84 -10.84 -4.33 -5.74
CA HIS A 84 -9.96 -4.50 -4.58
C HIS A 84 -10.44 -3.76 -3.32
N LYS A 85 -11.52 -2.95 -3.43
CA LYS A 85 -12.09 -2.20 -2.29
C LYS A 85 -12.66 -3.14 -1.21
N PHE A 86 -12.96 -4.39 -1.54
CA PHE A 86 -13.55 -5.37 -0.62
C PHE A 86 -12.56 -6.10 0.30
N VAL A 87 -11.24 -5.89 0.17
CA VAL A 87 -10.22 -6.58 1.00
C VAL A 87 -9.50 -5.61 1.96
N LYS A 88 -10.14 -4.50 2.35
CA LYS A 88 -9.67 -3.62 3.44
C LYS A 88 -10.51 -3.76 4.71
N GLY A 89 -11.12 -4.93 4.91
CA GLY A 89 -12.03 -5.19 6.03
C GLY A 89 -11.93 -6.56 6.68
N TRP A 90 -11.01 -7.45 6.25
CA TRP A 90 -10.69 -8.61 7.07
C TRP A 90 -9.76 -8.14 8.19
N VAL A 91 -10.35 -7.46 9.17
CA VAL A 91 -9.93 -7.74 10.53
C VAL A 91 -10.12 -9.24 10.69
N SER A 92 -9.03 -10.00 10.73
CA SER A 92 -9.06 -11.25 11.50
C SER A 92 -9.77 -10.86 12.79
N PRO A 93 -10.92 -11.46 13.16
CA PRO A 93 -11.50 -11.13 14.45
C PRO A 93 -10.45 -11.55 15.47
N LEU A 94 -9.63 -10.58 15.90
CA LEU A 94 -8.96 -10.63 17.16
C LEU A 94 -10.13 -10.73 18.12
N VAL A 95 -10.39 -11.98 18.51
CA VAL A 95 -11.30 -12.34 19.57
C VAL A 95 -10.73 -11.63 20.79
N HIS A 96 -11.13 -10.38 20.98
CA HIS A 96 -11.03 -9.73 22.26
C HIS A 96 -11.93 -10.56 23.17
N CYS A 97 -11.33 -11.38 24.02
CA CYS A 97 -12.06 -12.04 25.09
C CYS A 97 -12.38 -10.98 26.14
N PRO A 98 -13.65 -10.56 26.32
CA PRO A 98 -14.01 -9.87 27.54
C PRO A 98 -14.03 -10.94 28.65
N GLY A 99 -12.94 -11.04 29.42
CA GLY A 99 -13.06 -11.69 30.72
C GLY A 99 -13.90 -10.81 31.66
N PRO A 100 -14.33 -11.29 32.85
CA PRO A 100 -14.31 -12.68 33.32
C PRO A 100 -15.59 -13.02 34.09
N GLN A 101 -16.56 -13.79 33.58
CA GLN A 101 -17.60 -14.37 34.47
C GLN A 101 -18.15 -15.69 33.89
N ASN A 102 -17.49 -16.79 34.25
CA ASN A 102 -18.08 -18.10 34.51
C ASN A 102 -19.35 -18.48 33.70
N ARG A 103 -19.20 -19.06 32.50
CA ARG A 103 -20.20 -19.98 31.92
C ARG A 103 -19.52 -20.90 30.89
N ARG A 104 -19.80 -22.20 30.99
CA ARG A 104 -19.23 -23.31 30.19
C ARG A 104 -19.42 -23.09 28.69
N CYS A 105 -18.36 -23.22 27.90
CA CYS A 105 -18.43 -23.30 26.44
C CYS A 105 -18.38 -24.78 26.01
N TYR A 106 -19.37 -25.24 25.24
CA TYR A 106 -19.42 -26.57 24.64
C TYR A 106 -19.02 -26.49 23.16
N SER A 107 -18.24 -27.45 22.65
CA SER A 107 -17.99 -27.60 21.20
C SER A 107 -19.03 -28.56 20.59
N ARG A 108 -19.39 -28.37 19.31
CA ARG A 108 -20.32 -29.23 18.56
C ARG A 108 -19.73 -30.61 18.21
N ALA A 109 -18.58 -30.96 18.77
CA ALA A 109 -17.88 -32.23 18.59
C ALA A 109 -17.32 -32.74 19.94
N GLY A 110 -18.18 -32.82 20.96
CA GLY A 110 -18.11 -33.85 22.01
C GLY A 110 -16.79 -34.09 22.76
N LYS A 111 -15.89 -33.11 22.94
CA LYS A 111 -14.69 -33.28 23.78
C LYS A 111 -14.45 -32.04 24.66
N LEU A 112 -14.43 -32.28 25.98
CA LEU A 112 -14.22 -31.31 27.05
C LEU A 112 -12.72 -30.99 27.17
N TRP A 113 -12.33 -29.71 27.19
CA TRP A 113 -10.97 -29.30 27.55
C TRP A 113 -11.02 -28.39 28.79
N LEU A 114 -10.27 -28.78 29.83
CA LEU A 114 -10.01 -27.95 31.01
C LEU A 114 -8.77 -27.10 30.73
N CYS A 115 -8.92 -25.78 30.81
CA CYS A 115 -7.81 -24.85 30.72
C CYS A 115 -7.10 -24.79 32.09
N ARG A 116 -5.96 -25.49 32.24
CA ARG A 116 -5.02 -25.21 33.35
C ARG A 116 -4.06 -24.12 32.89
N THR A 117 -4.08 -23.04 33.66
CA THR A 117 -3.13 -21.94 33.69
C THR A 117 -1.68 -22.40 33.49
N GLY A 118 -0.95 -21.77 32.55
CA GLY A 118 0.51 -21.84 32.52
C GLY A 118 1.13 -21.89 31.12
N ASN A 119 1.44 -20.70 30.59
CA ASN A 119 2.56 -20.39 29.69
C ASN A 119 2.97 -21.43 28.61
N ILE A 120 2.61 -21.14 27.35
CA ILE A 120 2.97 -21.99 26.20
C ILE A 120 4.29 -21.48 25.58
N ARG A 121 5.39 -22.19 25.85
CA ARG A 121 6.65 -22.08 25.10
C ARG A 121 6.52 -22.86 23.78
N ASN A 122 6.84 -22.22 22.66
CA ASN A 122 6.84 -22.85 21.34
C ASN A 122 8.04 -23.82 21.22
N ARG A 123 7.79 -25.14 21.29
CA ARG A 123 8.76 -26.14 20.80
C ARG A 123 8.46 -26.40 19.33
N GLY A 124 9.35 -25.93 18.47
CA GLY A 124 9.31 -26.22 17.04
C GLY A 124 9.61 -27.70 16.76
N SER A 125 8.71 -28.32 16.02
CA SER A 125 8.88 -29.51 15.18
C SER A 125 8.14 -29.16 13.89
N GLY A 126 8.80 -28.86 12.77
CA GLY A 126 9.57 -29.80 11.96
C GLY A 126 8.62 -30.53 11.01
N LEU A 127 8.57 -30.10 9.73
CA LEU A 127 8.02 -30.76 8.53
C LEU A 127 8.26 -29.78 7.34
N GLN A 128 9.38 -29.90 6.63
CA GLN A 128 9.57 -30.66 5.37
C GLN A 128 8.83 -30.04 4.17
N TRP A 129 9.58 -29.31 3.34
CA TRP A 129 9.19 -28.90 1.98
C TRP A 129 9.78 -29.91 1.00
N GLY A 130 8.92 -30.52 0.18
CA GLY A 130 9.33 -31.37 -0.92
C GLY A 130 9.59 -30.55 -2.18
N TYR A 131 10.70 -30.88 -2.85
CA TYR A 131 10.85 -31.05 -4.29
C TYR A 131 11.85 -32.20 -4.52
#